data_AF-A0A2M7U4M5-F1
#
_entry.id   AF-A0A2M7U4M5-F1
#
_cell.length_a   1.000
_cell.length_b   1.000
_cell.length_c   1.000
_cell.angle_alpha   90.00
_cell.angle_beta   90.00
_cell.angle_gamma   90.00
#
_symmetry.space_group_name_H-M   'P 1'
#
loop_
_entity.id
_entity.type
_entity.pdbx_description
1 polymer ?
#
loop_
_entity_poly.entity_id
_entity_poly.type
_entity_poly.pdbx_seq_one_letter_code
_entity_poly.pdbx_strand_id
1 'polypeptide(L)'
;MDTPASFSFNPVSVSTTQGELVPVDILIHSDNKSVISADVWIKFDPNILELADDQSNVVTNGDLFQITDVKTITPGTVYLYALNQSKTSQTPANGKIATIILRAKSSGNTLLQFHCVPFDEKASQIIEFDAKLTNIIDCNSTRNHTTEIVISKDAQVLGASTTRSVSLKGYITLVVLILVLISVFIWRYQKISKEIEKK
;
A
#
# COMPACT_ATOMS: atom_id res chain seq x y z
N MET A 1 29.04 -16.44 10.14
CA MET A 1 28.76 -16.60 8.70
C MET A 1 28.18 -15.29 8.28
N ASP A 2 28.92 -14.56 7.45
CA ASP A 2 28.47 -13.26 6.95
C ASP A 2 27.32 -13.50 5.96
N THR A 3 26.18 -12.85 6.19
CA THR A 3 25.01 -12.96 5.31
C THR A 3 25.21 -11.99 4.15
N PRO A 4 25.17 -12.46 2.89
CA PRO A 4 25.46 -11.61 1.75
C PRO A 4 24.37 -10.55 1.55
N ALA A 5 24.75 -9.42 0.95
CA ALA A 5 23.83 -8.32 0.70
C ALA A 5 22.66 -8.78 -0.16
N SER A 6 21.43 -8.52 0.28
CA SER A 6 20.24 -9.06 -0.36
C SER A 6 18.99 -8.27 0.01
N PHE A 7 17.95 -8.43 -0.81
CA PHE A 7 16.60 -8.03 -0.43
C PHE A 7 15.81 -9.18 0.14
N SER A 8 14.86 -8.87 1.01
CA SER A 8 13.86 -9.82 1.49
C SER A 8 12.50 -9.16 1.64
N PHE A 9 11.45 -9.97 1.74
CA PHE A 9 10.10 -9.51 2.01
C PHE A 9 9.69 -9.89 3.43
N ASN A 10 8.80 -9.08 4.02
CA ASN A 10 8.12 -9.41 5.27
C ASN A 10 6.64 -9.00 5.19
N PRO A 11 5.68 -9.91 5.44
CA PRO A 11 5.85 -11.31 5.85
C PRO A 11 6.37 -12.22 4.72
N VAL A 12 6.93 -13.38 5.06
CA VAL A 12 7.30 -14.42 4.07
C VAL A 12 6.09 -15.21 3.57
N SER A 13 4.96 -15.14 4.27
CA SER A 13 3.68 -15.72 3.84
C SER A 13 2.53 -14.88 4.37
N VAL A 14 1.52 -14.65 3.53
CA VAL A 14 0.31 -13.90 3.87
C VAL A 14 -0.91 -14.65 3.37
N SER A 15 -1.92 -14.80 4.23
CA SER A 15 -3.24 -15.30 3.85
C SER A 15 -4.25 -14.17 3.88
N THR A 16 -5.05 -14.03 2.83
CA THR A 16 -6.06 -12.97 2.70
C THR A 16 -7.30 -13.45 1.94
N THR A 17 -8.28 -12.57 1.77
CA THR A 17 -9.47 -12.77 0.93
C THR A 17 -9.40 -11.91 -0.32
N GLN A 18 -10.06 -12.36 -1.39
CA GLN A 18 -10.20 -11.56 -2.61
C GLN A 18 -10.78 -10.17 -2.30
N GLY A 19 -10.21 -9.12 -2.90
CA GLY A 19 -10.58 -7.71 -2.72
C GLY A 19 -9.73 -6.95 -1.70
N GLU A 20 -9.15 -7.66 -0.73
CA GLU A 20 -8.38 -7.07 0.36
C GLU A 20 -7.01 -6.53 -0.07
N LEU A 21 -6.49 -5.61 0.75
CA LEU A 21 -5.14 -5.07 0.60
C LEU A 21 -4.12 -5.96 1.34
N VAL A 22 -2.95 -6.11 0.73
CA VAL A 22 -1.84 -6.92 1.20
C VAL A 22 -0.61 -6.03 1.30
N PRO A 23 -0.32 -5.45 2.49
CA PRO A 23 0.92 -4.74 2.72
C PRO A 23 2.08 -5.74 2.86
N VAL A 24 3.16 -5.50 2.12
CA VAL A 24 4.39 -6.28 2.19
C VAL A 24 5.58 -5.34 2.35
N ASP A 25 6.36 -5.52 3.39
CA ASP A 25 7.60 -4.79 3.59
C ASP A 25 8.69 -5.33 2.68
N ILE A 26 9.48 -4.41 2.13
CA ILE A 26 10.71 -4.67 1.39
C ILE A 26 11.87 -4.31 2.31
N LEU A 27 12.69 -5.30 2.62
CA LEU A 27 13.83 -5.18 3.51
C LEU A 27 15.14 -5.26 2.72
N ILE A 28 16.16 -4.58 3.22
CA ILE A 28 17.55 -4.64 2.73
C ILE A 28 18.46 -5.15 3.83
N HIS A 29 19.39 -6.01 3.45
CA HIS A 29 20.60 -6.33 4.20
C HIS A 29 21.80 -6.00 3.34
N SER A 30 22.79 -5.30 3.89
CA SER A 30 23.91 -4.72 3.12
C SER A 30 25.26 -5.36 3.43
N ASP A 31 25.31 -6.44 4.21
CA ASP A 31 26.55 -7.10 4.60
C ASP A 31 27.62 -6.13 5.15
N ASN A 32 27.17 -5.25 6.05
CA ASN A 32 28.00 -4.20 6.66
C ASN A 32 28.55 -3.14 5.69
N LYS A 33 28.03 -3.05 4.47
CA LYS A 33 28.41 -2.02 3.50
C LYS A 33 27.50 -0.80 3.57
N SER A 34 28.08 0.37 3.38
CA SER A 34 27.35 1.62 3.21
C SER A 34 26.63 1.61 1.86
N VAL A 35 25.33 1.90 1.81
CA VAL A 35 24.53 1.86 0.57
C VAL A 35 24.06 3.27 0.21
N ILE A 36 24.23 3.69 -1.04
CA ILE A 36 23.76 5.01 -1.51
C ILE A 36 22.33 4.95 -2.07
N SER A 37 22.00 3.86 -2.76
CA SER A 37 20.70 3.65 -3.40
C SER A 37 20.42 2.17 -3.61
N ALA A 38 19.16 1.88 -3.91
CA ALA A 38 18.69 0.57 -4.28
C ALA A 38 17.69 0.68 -5.44
N ASP A 39 17.86 -0.18 -6.43
CA ASP A 39 16.89 -0.44 -7.48
C ASP A 39 16.15 -1.72 -7.12
N VAL A 40 14.83 -1.65 -6.96
CA VAL A 40 14.03 -2.79 -6.54
C VAL A 40 13.03 -3.15 -7.63
N TRP A 41 13.27 -4.30 -8.27
CA TRP A 41 12.38 -4.89 -9.27
C TRP A 41 11.63 -6.06 -8.66
N ILE A 42 10.30 -6.00 -8.69
CA ILE A 42 9.43 -7.01 -8.10
C ILE A 42 8.50 -7.55 -9.18
N LYS A 43 8.33 -8.88 -9.18
CA LYS A 43 7.43 -9.62 -10.05
C LYS A 43 6.32 -10.27 -9.23
N PHE A 44 5.12 -10.26 -9.80
CA PHE A 44 3.92 -10.92 -9.28
C PHE A 44 3.02 -11.35 -10.46
N ASP A 45 2.07 -12.26 -10.22
CA ASP A 45 1.06 -12.62 -11.22
C ASP A 45 -0.01 -11.51 -11.32
N PRO A 46 -0.10 -10.79 -12.46
CA PRO A 46 -1.06 -9.70 -12.63
C PRO A 46 -2.53 -10.15 -12.73
N ASN A 47 -2.76 -11.45 -12.91
CA ASN A 47 -4.12 -12.02 -12.88
C ASN A 47 -4.62 -12.16 -11.44
N ILE A 48 -3.70 -12.32 -10.48
CA ILE A 48 -3.99 -12.59 -9.07
C ILE A 48 -3.82 -11.34 -8.20
N LEU A 49 -2.84 -10.51 -8.51
CA LEU A 49 -2.51 -9.30 -7.75
C LEU A 49 -2.44 -8.07 -8.66
N GLU A 50 -2.69 -6.90 -8.08
CA GLU A 50 -2.34 -5.60 -8.66
C GLU A 50 -1.79 -4.67 -7.59
N LEU A 51 -1.13 -3.60 -8.01
CA LEU A 51 -0.86 -2.47 -7.13
C LEU A 51 -2.20 -1.85 -6.72
N ALA A 52 -2.32 -1.41 -5.47
CA ALA A 52 -3.53 -0.69 -5.05
C ALA A 52 -3.77 0.54 -5.94
N ASP A 53 -5.03 0.79 -6.32
CA ASP A 53 -5.39 1.79 -7.35
C ASP A 53 -5.04 3.26 -7.02
N ASP A 54 -4.64 3.58 -5.79
CA ASP A 54 -4.23 4.93 -5.41
C ASP A 54 -2.71 5.10 -5.58
N GLN A 55 -2.27 5.47 -6.78
CA GLN A 55 -0.84 5.69 -7.11
C GLN A 55 -0.08 6.57 -6.10
N SER A 56 -0.78 7.38 -5.30
CA SER A 56 -0.23 8.23 -4.24
C SER A 56 0.18 7.48 -2.96
N ASN A 57 -0.34 6.28 -2.65
CA ASN A 57 -0.03 5.53 -1.41
C ASN A 57 0.34 4.05 -1.63
N VAL A 58 0.51 3.59 -2.88
CA VAL A 58 0.93 2.20 -3.18
C VAL A 58 2.22 1.80 -2.48
N VAL A 59 3.11 2.77 -2.25
CA VAL A 59 4.38 2.53 -1.59
C VAL A 59 4.56 3.54 -0.48
N THR A 60 4.78 3.05 0.73
CA THR A 60 5.15 3.88 1.89
C THR A 60 6.65 3.73 2.15
N ASN A 61 7.34 4.84 2.39
CA ASN A 61 8.77 4.82 2.72
C ASN A 61 9.04 4.07 4.04
N GLY A 62 10.18 3.39 4.10
CA GLY A 62 10.79 2.98 5.36
C GLY A 62 11.62 4.10 5.97
N ASP A 63 12.35 3.78 7.03
CA ASP A 63 13.14 4.76 7.78
C ASP A 63 14.50 5.03 7.14
N LEU A 64 15.01 4.09 6.34
CA LEU A 64 16.37 4.13 5.80
C LEU A 64 16.44 4.81 4.42
N PHE A 65 15.41 4.63 3.61
CA PHE A 65 15.38 5.06 2.21
C PHE A 65 14.14 5.90 1.92
N GLN A 66 14.29 6.89 1.04
CA GLN A 66 13.20 7.57 0.40
C GLN A 66 12.96 6.93 -0.97
N ILE A 67 11.74 6.46 -1.21
CA ILE A 67 11.31 6.06 -2.55
C ILE A 67 11.06 7.33 -3.36
N THR A 68 11.79 7.45 -4.46
CA THR A 68 11.76 8.64 -5.32
C THR A 68 11.07 8.41 -6.65
N ASP A 69 10.88 7.13 -7.02
CA ASP A 69 10.17 6.74 -8.21
C ASP A 69 9.51 5.37 -8.00
N VAL A 70 8.30 5.20 -8.52
CA VAL A 70 7.55 3.94 -8.53
C VAL A 70 6.88 3.81 -9.88
N LYS A 71 7.20 2.74 -10.61
CA LYS A 71 6.68 2.53 -11.97
C LYS A 71 6.21 1.11 -12.16
N THR A 72 5.02 0.96 -12.74
CA THR A 72 4.62 -0.31 -13.34
C THR A 72 5.23 -0.36 -14.74
N ILE A 73 6.22 -1.22 -14.94
CA ILE A 73 6.94 -1.32 -16.22
C ILE A 73 6.12 -2.11 -17.23
N THR A 74 5.55 -3.23 -16.76
CA THR A 74 4.59 -4.08 -17.46
C THR A 74 3.63 -4.65 -16.41
N PRO A 75 2.43 -5.15 -16.79
CA PRO A 75 1.58 -5.87 -15.86
C PRO A 75 2.37 -6.96 -15.12
N GLY A 76 2.30 -6.96 -13.78
CA GLY A 76 3.01 -7.93 -12.95
C GLY A 76 4.48 -7.61 -12.69
N THR A 77 4.98 -6.44 -13.11
CA THR A 77 6.35 -5.99 -12.80
C THR A 77 6.36 -4.53 -12.35
N VAL A 78 6.85 -4.31 -11.14
CA VAL A 78 7.00 -2.98 -10.53
C VAL A 78 8.48 -2.69 -10.27
N TYR A 79 8.87 -1.45 -10.53
CA TYR A 79 10.17 -0.88 -10.25
C TYR A 79 10.03 0.20 -9.19
N LEU A 80 10.93 0.19 -8.21
CA LEU A 80 11.06 1.22 -7.19
C LEU A 80 12.50 1.71 -7.16
N TYR A 81 12.67 3.04 -7.14
CA TYR A 81 13.98 3.66 -6.93
C TYR A 81 14.07 4.23 -5.51
N ALA A 82 14.98 3.67 -4.71
CA ALA A 82 15.17 4.02 -3.31
C ALA A 82 16.51 4.76 -3.12
N LEU A 83 16.47 5.96 -2.57
CA LEU A 83 17.66 6.75 -2.22
C LEU A 83 17.88 6.74 -0.71
N ASN A 84 19.10 6.47 -0.26
CA ASN A 84 19.43 6.53 1.16
C ASN A 84 19.28 7.98 1.65
N GLN A 85 18.52 8.18 2.73
CA GLN A 85 18.23 9.52 3.25
C GLN A 85 19.44 10.14 3.96
N SER A 86 20.36 9.31 4.43
CA SER A 86 21.55 9.77 5.13
C SER A 86 22.68 10.05 4.14
N LYS A 87 22.77 11.30 3.69
CA LYS A 87 23.80 11.76 2.74
C LYS A 87 25.24 11.65 3.28
N THR A 88 25.43 11.36 4.56
CA THR A 88 26.73 11.41 5.25
C THR A 88 27.04 10.19 6.10
N SER A 89 26.10 9.29 6.38
CA SER A 89 26.40 8.11 7.19
C SER A 89 26.90 6.97 6.32
N GLN A 90 28.17 6.59 6.52
CA GLN A 90 28.76 5.34 6.01
C GLN A 90 28.22 4.10 6.76
N THR A 91 27.02 4.19 7.31
CA THR A 91 26.45 3.12 8.12
C THR A 91 25.92 2.01 7.21
N PRO A 92 26.05 0.74 7.63
CA PRO A 92 25.35 -0.37 7.00
C PRO A 92 23.87 -0.09 6.84
N ALA A 93 23.31 -0.40 5.66
CA ALA A 93 21.88 -0.33 5.41
C ALA A 93 21.24 -1.70 5.71
N ASN A 94 20.68 -1.84 6.91
CA ASN A 94 19.96 -3.05 7.33
C ASN A 94 18.59 -2.66 7.89
N GLY A 95 17.51 -3.02 7.20
CA GLY A 95 16.15 -2.70 7.66
C GLY A 95 15.16 -2.49 6.51
N LYS A 96 14.09 -1.74 6.80
CA LYS A 96 13.00 -1.53 5.85
C LYS A 96 13.32 -0.42 4.84
N ILE A 97 13.21 -0.74 3.55
CA ILE A 97 13.25 0.23 2.45
C ILE A 97 11.89 0.88 2.26
N ALA A 98 10.84 0.05 2.17
CA ALA A 98 9.49 0.48 1.88
C ALA A 98 8.46 -0.59 2.25
N THR A 99 7.20 -0.22 2.24
CA THR A 99 6.05 -1.14 2.26
C THR A 99 5.29 -0.97 0.95
N ILE A 100 5.14 -2.05 0.17
CA ILE A 100 4.31 -2.08 -1.04
C ILE A 100 2.92 -2.60 -0.69
N ILE A 101 1.88 -1.95 -1.20
CA ILE A 101 0.48 -2.32 -0.99
C ILE A 101 -0.09 -2.92 -2.27
N LEU A 102 -0.41 -4.21 -2.20
CA LEU A 102 -1.01 -4.97 -3.28
C LEU A 102 -2.51 -5.19 -3.02
N ARG A 103 -3.33 -5.34 -4.05
CA ARG A 103 -4.73 -5.77 -3.94
C ARG A 103 -4.87 -7.20 -4.46
N ALA A 104 -5.59 -8.03 -3.71
CA ALA A 104 -5.92 -9.39 -4.10
C ALA A 104 -7.06 -9.43 -5.13
N LYS A 105 -6.73 -9.55 -6.42
CA LYS A 105 -7.71 -9.49 -7.52
C LYS A 105 -8.57 -10.75 -7.63
N SER A 106 -7.95 -11.91 -7.47
CA SER A 106 -8.59 -13.21 -7.64
C SER A 106 -8.08 -14.21 -6.61
N SER A 107 -8.92 -15.17 -6.24
CA SER A 107 -8.50 -16.30 -5.40
C SER A 107 -7.42 -17.16 -6.07
N GLY A 108 -6.49 -17.67 -5.29
CA GLY A 108 -5.39 -18.51 -5.75
C GLY A 108 -4.16 -18.35 -4.87
N ASN A 109 -3.07 -19.00 -5.26
CA ASN A 109 -1.77 -18.85 -4.62
C ASN A 109 -0.83 -18.19 -5.62
N THR A 110 -0.06 -17.20 -5.16
CA THR A 110 0.95 -16.54 -5.97
C THR A 110 2.18 -16.23 -5.13
N LEU A 111 3.29 -16.00 -5.81
CA LEU A 111 4.53 -15.54 -5.19
C LEU A 111 4.79 -14.08 -5.55
N LEU A 112 5.28 -13.32 -4.57
CA LEU A 112 5.99 -12.08 -4.79
C LEU A 112 7.48 -12.38 -4.84
N GLN A 113 8.16 -11.94 -5.89
CA GLN A 113 9.56 -12.31 -6.16
C GLN A 113 10.38 -11.10 -6.59
N PHE A 114 11.63 -11.03 -6.15
CA PHE A 114 12.58 -10.07 -6.70
C PHE A 114 13.09 -10.51 -8.07
N HIS A 115 13.12 -9.60 -9.04
CA HIS A 115 13.81 -9.84 -10.29
C HIS A 115 15.30 -9.50 -10.15
N CYS A 116 16.11 -10.49 -9.79
CA CYS A 116 17.56 -10.34 -9.70
C CYS A 116 18.25 -11.24 -10.72
N VAL A 117 18.88 -10.64 -11.73
CA VAL A 117 19.65 -11.34 -12.76
C VAL A 117 21.02 -10.65 -12.82
N PRO A 118 22.13 -11.39 -12.62
CA PRO A 118 23.46 -10.82 -12.76
C PRO A 118 23.66 -10.20 -14.15
N PHE A 119 24.29 -9.04 -14.19
CA PHE A 119 24.61 -8.30 -15.43
C PHE A 119 23.41 -7.79 -16.24
N ASP A 120 22.19 -7.85 -15.70
CA ASP A 120 21.01 -7.20 -16.28
C ASP A 120 20.82 -5.81 -15.67
N GLU A 121 20.75 -4.79 -16.53
CA GLU A 121 20.49 -3.40 -16.12
C GLU A 121 19.03 -3.19 -15.68
N LYS A 122 18.13 -4.13 -15.99
CA LYS A 122 16.71 -4.11 -15.60
C LYS A 122 16.40 -5.13 -14.51
N ALA A 123 17.33 -5.28 -13.57
CA ALA A 123 17.19 -6.13 -12.40
C ALA A 123 17.43 -5.36 -11.10
N SER A 124 17.05 -5.96 -9.98
CA SER A 124 17.28 -5.42 -8.65
C SER A 124 18.78 -5.23 -8.37
N GLN A 125 19.14 -4.11 -7.74
CA GLN A 125 20.52 -3.75 -7.42
C GLN A 125 20.60 -3.09 -6.03
N ILE A 126 21.71 -3.33 -5.32
CA ILE A 126 22.08 -2.62 -4.10
C ILE A 126 23.38 -1.89 -4.40
N ILE A 127 23.35 -0.56 -4.41
CA ILE A 127 24.50 0.26 -4.83
C ILE A 127 25.28 0.71 -3.61
N GLU A 128 26.52 0.25 -3.48
CA GLU A 128 27.43 0.67 -2.42
C GLU A 128 27.80 2.16 -2.57
N PHE A 129 27.96 2.85 -1.43
CA PHE A 129 28.51 4.20 -1.38
C PHE A 129 30.04 4.14 -1.53
N ASP A 130 30.51 3.81 -2.73
CA ASP A 130 31.92 3.85 -3.11
C ASP A 130 32.13 4.71 -4.37
N ALA A 131 33.39 4.93 -4.76
CA ALA A 131 33.72 5.75 -5.92
C ALA A 131 33.27 5.12 -7.27
N LYS A 132 32.90 3.84 -7.28
CA LYS A 132 32.55 3.07 -8.47
C LYS A 132 31.05 2.81 -8.61
N LEU A 133 30.26 3.12 -7.57
CA LEU A 133 28.86 2.76 -7.43
C LEU A 133 28.67 1.25 -7.62
N THR A 134 29.46 0.46 -6.89
CA THR A 134 29.49 -1.00 -7.04
C THR A 134 28.14 -1.61 -6.66
N ASN A 135 27.59 -2.46 -7.54
CA ASN A 135 26.45 -3.30 -7.20
C ASN A 135 26.91 -4.49 -6.34
N ILE A 136 26.46 -4.55 -5.09
CA ILE A 136 26.87 -5.56 -4.11
C ILE A 136 25.82 -6.66 -3.91
N ILE A 137 24.71 -6.63 -4.64
CA ILE A 137 23.61 -7.59 -4.44
C ILE A 137 24.04 -9.04 -4.73
N ASP A 138 23.72 -9.94 -3.81
CA ASP A 138 23.75 -11.37 -4.09
C ASP A 138 22.39 -11.83 -4.59
N CYS A 139 22.33 -12.12 -5.89
CA CYS A 139 21.09 -12.56 -6.52
C CYS A 139 20.63 -13.97 -6.08
N ASN A 140 21.53 -14.81 -5.56
CA ASN A 140 21.14 -16.14 -5.08
C ASN A 140 20.30 -16.03 -3.80
N SER A 141 20.80 -15.30 -2.80
CA SER A 141 20.07 -14.96 -1.57
C SER A 141 18.79 -14.19 -1.89
N THR A 142 18.88 -13.14 -2.70
CA THR A 142 17.74 -12.28 -3.03
C THR A 142 16.58 -13.04 -3.69
N ARG A 143 16.86 -13.94 -4.65
CA ARG A 143 15.80 -14.72 -5.30
C ARG A 143 15.16 -15.77 -4.39
N ASN A 144 15.87 -16.23 -3.37
CA ASN A 144 15.32 -17.17 -2.39
C ASN A 144 14.35 -16.51 -1.40
N HIS A 145 14.40 -15.17 -1.27
CA HIS A 145 13.45 -14.42 -0.45
C HIS A 145 12.19 -14.07 -1.25
N THR A 146 11.26 -15.02 -1.29
CA THR A 146 9.92 -14.82 -1.87
C THR A 146 8.88 -14.68 -0.76
N THR A 147 7.79 -13.95 -1.03
CA THR A 147 6.58 -14.01 -0.19
C THR A 147 5.52 -14.84 -0.87
N GLU A 148 4.99 -15.84 -0.17
CA GLU A 148 3.79 -16.54 -0.59
C GLU A 148 2.53 -15.74 -0.21
N ILE A 149 1.62 -15.56 -1.16
CA ILE A 149 0.33 -14.91 -0.90
C ILE A 149 -0.77 -15.90 -1.27
N VAL A 150 -1.55 -16.30 -0.27
CA VAL A 150 -2.68 -17.23 -0.39
C VAL A 150 -3.97 -16.43 -0.31
N ILE A 151 -4.73 -16.40 -1.40
CA ILE A 151 -5.97 -15.64 -1.50
C ILE A 151 -7.13 -16.62 -1.56
N SER A 152 -7.90 -16.65 -0.49
CA SER A 152 -9.18 -17.35 -0.46
C SER A 152 -10.22 -16.57 -1.25
N LYS A 153 -11.17 -17.29 -1.86
CA LYS A 153 -12.37 -16.63 -2.39
C LYS A 153 -13.03 -15.87 -1.25
N ASP A 154 -13.48 -14.65 -1.54
CA ASP A 154 -14.41 -14.00 -0.63
C ASP A 154 -15.58 -14.97 -0.42
N ALA A 155 -15.74 -15.41 0.82
CA ALA A 155 -16.92 -16.15 1.23
C ALA A 155 -18.04 -15.11 1.27
N GLN A 156 -18.52 -14.70 0.09
CA GLN A 156 -19.85 -14.18 -0.03
C GLN A 156 -20.76 -15.29 0.46
N VAL A 157 -21.10 -15.20 1.74
CA VAL A 157 -22.27 -15.82 2.31
C VAL A 157 -23.39 -15.45 1.37
N LEU A 158 -23.84 -16.41 0.58
CA LEU A 158 -25.08 -16.35 -0.17
C LEU A 158 -26.19 -16.05 0.86
N GLY A 159 -26.49 -14.76 1.11
CA GLY A 159 -27.58 -14.39 2.02
C GLY A 159 -27.43 -13.15 2.90
N ALA A 160 -26.30 -12.44 2.93
CA ALA A 160 -26.25 -11.15 3.64
C ALA A 160 -26.38 -9.98 2.66
N SER A 161 -27.61 -9.76 2.16
CA SER A 161 -28.01 -8.41 1.80
C SER A 161 -27.81 -7.56 3.05
N THR A 162 -26.76 -6.74 3.10
CA THR A 162 -26.72 -5.62 4.05
C THR A 162 -27.81 -4.66 3.60
N THR A 163 -29.05 -4.92 4.00
CA THR A 163 -30.01 -3.84 4.17
C THR A 163 -29.35 -2.92 5.17
N ARG A 164 -28.85 -1.79 4.67
CA ARG A 164 -28.48 -0.65 5.48
C ARG A 164 -29.69 -0.38 6.36
N SER A 165 -29.65 -0.81 7.62
CA SER A 165 -30.74 -0.54 8.55
C SER A 165 -30.65 0.95 8.85
N VAL A 166 -31.30 1.75 7.98
CA VAL A 166 -31.67 3.10 8.32
C VAL A 166 -32.54 2.93 9.55
N SER A 167 -31.98 3.27 10.72
CA SER A 167 -32.70 3.23 11.99
C SER A 167 -33.97 4.07 11.81
N LEU A 168 -35.11 3.39 11.71
CA LEU A 168 -36.42 4.01 11.54
C LEU A 168 -36.67 5.06 12.64
N LYS A 169 -36.11 4.82 13.84
CA LYS A 169 -36.14 5.75 14.98
C LYS A 169 -35.42 7.08 14.68
N GLY A 170 -34.29 7.05 13.98
CA GLY A 170 -33.53 8.25 13.61
C GLY A 170 -34.21 9.07 12.52
N TYR A 171 -34.93 8.43 11.60
CA TYR A 171 -35.69 9.12 10.56
C TYR A 171 -36.97 9.76 11.13
N ILE A 172 -37.69 9.06 12.01
CA ILE A 172 -38.88 9.60 12.68
C ILE A 172 -38.51 10.81 13.55
N THR A 173 -37.41 10.77 14.30
CA THR A 173 -36.98 11.94 15.08
C THR A 173 -36.63 13.13 14.19
N LEU A 174 -35.97 12.92 13.05
CA LEU A 174 -35.61 13.99 12.12
C LEU A 174 -36.85 14.64 11.48
N VAL A 175 -37.84 13.82 11.05
CA VAL A 175 -39.09 14.31 10.46
C VAL A 175 -39.92 15.10 11.48
N VAL A 176 -40.03 14.62 12.73
CA VAL A 176 -40.72 15.35 13.80
C VAL A 176 -40.05 16.70 14.08
N LEU A 177 -38.71 16.74 14.11
CA LEU A 177 -37.96 17.96 14.37
C LEU A 177 -38.15 19.00 13.25
N ILE A 178 -38.19 18.55 11.98
CA ILE A 178 -38.48 19.40 10.83
C ILE A 178 -39.91 19.96 10.90
N LEU A 179 -40.91 19.13 11.24
CA LEU A 179 -42.31 19.58 11.36
C LEU A 179 -42.49 20.63 12.47
N VAL A 180 -41.82 20.44 13.61
CA VAL A 180 -41.82 21.44 14.70
C VAL A 180 -41.21 22.77 14.22
N LEU A 181 -40.06 22.74 13.55
CA LEU A 181 -39.44 23.96 13.02
C LEU A 181 -40.34 24.68 12.01
N ILE A 182 -40.99 23.95 11.10
CA ILE A 182 -41.94 24.52 10.13
C ILE A 182 -43.11 25.20 10.86
N SER A 183 -43.69 24.55 11.87
CA SER A 183 -44.80 25.14 12.66
C SER A 183 -44.40 26.43 13.37
N VAL A 184 -43.19 26.51 13.91
CA VAL A 184 -42.67 27.72 14.56
C VAL A 184 -42.45 28.83 13.55
N PHE A 185 -41.95 28.50 12.36
CA PHE A 185 -41.78 29.45 11.26
C PHE A 185 -43.11 30.02 10.78
N ILE A 186 -44.13 29.16 10.59
CA ILE A 186 -45.48 29.61 10.19
C ILE A 186 -46.10 30.51 11.27
N TRP A 187 -45.96 30.14 12.55
CA TRP A 187 -46.49 30.96 13.64
C TRP A 187 -45.80 32.33 13.73
N ARG A 188 -44.46 32.36 13.60
CA ARG A 188 -43.71 33.62 13.54
C ARG A 188 -44.10 34.46 12.33
N TYR A 189 -44.29 33.83 11.17
CA TYR A 189 -44.71 34.52 9.95
C TYR A 189 -46.09 35.17 10.12
N GLN A 190 -47.07 34.43 10.65
CA GLN A 190 -48.41 34.97 10.93
C GLN A 190 -48.40 36.08 11.98
N LYS A 191 -47.51 36.00 12.98
CA LYS A 191 -47.37 37.07 13.97
C LYS A 191 -46.83 38.34 13.33
N ILE A 192 -45.80 38.23 12.49
CA ILE A 192 -45.19 39.38 11.81
C ILE A 192 -46.17 40.00 10.79
N SER A 193 -46.91 39.18 10.02
CA SER A 193 -47.87 39.71 9.05
C SER A 193 -48.98 40.53 9.71
N LYS A 194 -49.45 40.12 10.89
CA LYS A 194 -50.47 40.85 11.67
C LYS A 194 -49.97 42.19 12.22
N GLU A 195 -48.67 42.34 12.46
CA GLU A 195 -48.07 43.61 12.90
C GLU A 195 -47.82 44.56 11.72
N ILE A 196 -47.60 44.03 10.51
CA ILE A 196 -47.43 44.83 9.29
C ILE A 196 -48.75 45.42 8.80
N GLU A 197 -49.88 44.69 8.91
CA GLU A 197 -51.21 45.20 8.51
C GLU A 197 -51.78 46.29 9.45
N LYS A 198 -51.17 46.51 10.62
CA LYS A 198 -51.60 47.52 11.61
C LYS A 198 -50.87 48.86 11.50
N LYS A 199 -50.04 49.06 10.49
CA LYS A 199 -49.26 50.28 10.27
C LYS A 199 -49.63 50.92 8.93
#